data_AF-A0A2V9U427-F1
#
_entry.id   AF-A0A2V9U427-F1
#
_cell.length_a   1.000
_cell.length_b   1.000
_cell.length_c   1.000
_cell.angle_alpha   90.00
_cell.angle_beta   90.00
_cell.angle_gamma   90.00
#
_symmetry.space_group_name_H-M   'P 1'
#
loop_
_entity.id
_entity.type
_entity.pdbx_description
1 polymer ?
#
loop_
_entity_poly.entity_id
_entity_poly.type
_entity_poly.pdbx_seq_one_letter_code
_entity_poly.pdbx_strand_id
1 'polypeptide(L)' 'MSLDDQIRELCDLAANTKDPASMFRALHELKDLIREHKLPNKTEVAITEQRASNTSRRSPRIKL' A
#
# COMPACT_ATOMS: atom_id res chain seq x y z
N MET A 1 14.43 4.08 -16.11
CA MET A 1 13.14 3.37 -15.96
C MET A 1 12.48 3.92 -14.72
N SER A 2 11.20 4.31 -14.78
CA SER A 2 10.51 4.90 -13.62
C SER A 2 10.02 3.82 -12.64
N LEU A 3 9.74 4.21 -11.39
CA LEU A 3 9.15 3.30 -10.40
C LEU A 3 7.79 2.76 -10.86
N ASP A 4 6.97 3.61 -11.46
CA ASP A 4 5.66 3.22 -11.98
C ASP A 4 5.77 2.21 -13.13
N ASP A 5 6.78 2.36 -14.00
CA ASP A 5 7.04 1.39 -15.07
C ASP A 5 7.49 0.05 -14.51
N GLN A 6 8.35 0.05 -13.49
CA GLN A 6 8.81 -1.16 -12.82
C GLN A 6 7.66 -1.91 -12.12
N ILE A 7 6.78 -1.18 -11.43
CA ILE A 7 5.58 -1.76 -10.80
C ILE A 7 4.65 -2.36 -11.87
N ARG A 8 4.44 -1.65 -12.98
CA ARG A 8 3.59 -2.14 -14.08
C ARG A 8 4.15 -3.42 -14.68
N GLU A 9 5.44 -3.49 -14.96
CA GLU A 9 6.09 -4.68 -15.51
C GLU A 9 5.99 -5.89 -14.57
N LEU A 10 6.20 -5.71 -13.27
CA LEU A 10 6.07 -6.80 -12.30
C LEU A 10 4.61 -7.27 -12.16
N CYS A 11 3.64 -6.35 -12.24
CA CYS A 11 2.22 -6.71 -12.26
C CYS A 11 1.87 -7.52 -13.51
N ASP A 12 2.32 -7.07 -14.68
CA ASP A 12 2.09 -7.75 -15.95
C ASP A 12 2.76 -9.13 -15.97
N LEU A 13 3.98 -9.24 -15.44
CA LEU A 13 4.69 -10.51 -15.30
C LEU A 13 3.92 -11.48 -14.39
N ALA A 14 3.49 -11.02 -13.21
CA ALA A 14 2.74 -11.85 -12.27
C ALA A 14 1.39 -12.31 -12.84
N ALA A 15 0.69 -11.45 -13.60
CA ALA A 15 -0.62 -11.75 -14.16
C ALA A 15 -0.57 -12.70 -15.38
N ASN A 16 0.48 -12.61 -16.21
CA ASN A 16 0.54 -13.30 -17.49
C ASN A 16 1.45 -14.54 -17.51
N THR A 17 2.33 -14.70 -16.52
CA THR A 17 3.21 -15.85 -16.47
C THR A 17 2.46 -17.14 -16.10
N LYS A 18 2.79 -18.23 -16.77
CA LYS A 18 2.30 -19.58 -16.45
C LYS A 18 3.24 -20.33 -15.50
N ASP A 19 4.41 -19.77 -15.22
CA ASP A 19 5.38 -20.33 -14.29
C ASP A 19 5.11 -19.79 -12.87
N PRO A 20 4.70 -20.66 -11.91
CA PRO A 20 4.43 -20.24 -10.55
C PRO A 20 5.65 -19.60 -9.87
N ALA A 21 6.87 -20.07 -10.15
CA ALA A 21 8.07 -19.54 -9.52
C ALA A 21 8.32 -18.07 -9.92
N SER A 22 8.20 -17.77 -11.21
CA SER A 22 8.27 -16.41 -11.74
C SER A 22 7.15 -15.51 -11.20
N MET A 23 5.94 -16.04 -11.04
CA MET A 23 4.81 -15.32 -10.43
C MET A 23 5.11 -14.93 -8.99
N PHE A 24 5.53 -15.90 -8.16
CA PHE A 24 5.85 -15.64 -6.75
C PHE A 24 7.03 -14.68 -6.60
N ARG A 25 8.03 -14.79 -7.47
CA ARG A 25 9.16 -13.85 -7.50
C ARG A 25 8.69 -12.43 -7.80
N ALA A 26 7.88 -12.22 -8.84
CA ALA A 26 7.36 -10.91 -9.21
C ALA A 26 6.53 -10.28 -8.07
N LEU A 27 5.69 -11.09 -7.40
CA LEU A 27 4.91 -10.65 -6.24
C LEU A 27 5.79 -10.28 -5.04
N HIS A 28 6.88 -11.00 -4.81
CA HIS A 28 7.83 -10.68 -3.74
C HIS A 28 8.56 -9.36 -4.02
N GLU A 29 9.04 -9.16 -5.25
CA GLU A 29 9.68 -7.92 -5.67
C GLU A 29 8.71 -6.72 -5.56
N LEU A 30 7.43 -6.89 -5.92
CA LEU A 30 6.40 -5.87 -5.72
C LEU A 30 6.22 -5.49 -4.25
N LYS A 31 6.18 -6.49 -3.35
CA LYS A 31 6.06 -6.26 -1.91
C LYS A 31 7.25 -5.47 -1.36
N ASP A 32 8.46 -5.80 -1.80
CA ASP A 32 9.67 -5.10 -1.37
C ASP A 32 9.68 -3.65 -1.88
N LEU A 33 9.33 -3.41 -3.14
CA LEU A 33 9.18 -2.06 -3.69
C LEU A 33 8.15 -1.21 -2.94
N ILE A 34 6.98 -1.78 -2.63
CA ILE A 34 5.94 -1.09 -1.84
C ILE A 34 6.49 -0.69 -0.46
N ARG A 35 7.27 -1.57 0.18
CA ARG A 35 7.87 -1.33 1.49
C ARG A 35 8.96 -0.27 1.45
N GLU A 36 9.87 -0.35 0.46
CA GLU A 36 10.99 0.58 0.29
C GLU A 36 10.53 1.99 -0.02
N HIS A 37 9.57 2.12 -0.93
CA HIS A 37 9.02 3.41 -1.33
C HIS A 37 7.93 3.94 -0.39
N LYS A 38 7.65 3.22 0.71
CA LYS A 38 6.58 3.52 1.67
C LYS A 38 5.27 3.86 0.95
N LEU A 39 4.99 3.14 -0.14
CA LEU A 39 3.76 3.35 -0.88
C LEU A 39 2.62 3.14 0.12
N PRO A 40 1.68 4.10 0.21
CA PRO A 40 0.68 4.09 1.27
C PRO A 40 -0.03 2.75 1.24
N ASN A 41 0.19 1.97 2.29
CA ASN A 41 -0.57 0.78 2.54
C ASN A 41 -1.99 1.30 2.75
N LYS A 42 -2.85 1.23 1.73
CA LYS A 42 -4.17 1.89 1.74
C LYS A 42 -4.99 1.52 2.99
N THR A 43 -4.72 0.34 3.55
CA THR A 43 -5.21 -0.15 4.84
C THR A 43 -4.73 0.69 6.03
N GLU A 44 -3.45 1.07 6.08
CA GLU A 44 -2.87 1.87 7.15
C GLU A 44 -3.28 3.36 7.06
N VAL A 45 -3.41 3.89 5.85
CA VAL A 45 -3.98 5.22 5.60
C VAL A 45 -5.44 5.26 6.04
N ALA A 46 -6.26 4.27 5.65
CA ALA A 46 -7.66 4.20 6.05
C ALA A 46 -7.86 4.08 7.57
N ILE A 47 -7.01 3.32 8.27
CA ILE A 47 -7.05 3.20 9.74
C ILE A 47 -6.65 4.53 10.41
N THR A 48 -5.64 5.21 9.87
CA THR A 48 -5.16 6.49 10.40
C THR A 48 -6.19 7.61 10.19
N GLU A 49 -6.84 7.65 9.03
CA GLU A 49 -7.93 8.57 8.71
C GLU A 49 -9.17 8.33 9.59
N GLN A 50 -9.55 7.07 9.84
CA GLN A 50 -10.60 6.74 10.80
C GLN A 50 -10.26 7.18 12.23
N ARG A 51 -9.00 7.01 12.66
CA ARG A 51 -8.57 7.43 14.00
C ARG A 51 -8.60 8.96 14.15
N ALA A 52 -8.11 9.72 13.17
CA ALA A 52 -8.15 11.18 13.18
C ALA A 52 -9.59 11.72 13.20
N SER A 53 -10.51 11.08 12.47
CA SER A 53 -11.92 11.43 12.46
C SER A 53 -12.61 11.14 13.81
N ASN A 54 -12.20 10.08 14.51
CA ASN A 54 -12.77 9.69 15.81
C ASN A 54 -12.23 10.53 16.98
N THR A 55 -10.99 11.01 16.93
CA THR A 55 -10.44 11.91 17.97
C THR A 55 -10.92 13.35 17.84
N SER A 56 -11.20 13.82 16.61
CA SER A 56 -11.80 15.14 16.38
C SER A 56 -13.21 15.27 17.00
N ARG A 57 -13.98 14.18 17.06
CA ARG A 57 -15.33 14.17 17.65
C ARG A 57 -15.36 14.21 19.18
N ARG A 58 -14.22 14.04 19.86
CA ARG A 58 -14.15 13.89 21.31
C ARG A 58 -13.37 15.03 21.98
N SER A 59 -13.66 16.28 21.60
CA SER A 59 -13.41 17.43 22.46
C SER A 59 -14.69 17.75 23.24
N PRO A 60 -14.82 17.39 24.53
CA PRO A 60 -15.84 18.01 25.35
C PRO A 60 -15.46 19.48 25.52
N ARG A 61 -16.25 20.38 24.90
CA ARG A 61 -16.34 21.78 25.33
C ARG A 61 -16.87 21.78 26.76
N ILE A 62 -15.98 21.71 27.73
CA ILE A 62 -16.30 22.12 29.11
C ILE A 62 -16.33 23.65 29.04
N LYS A 63 -17.53 24.23 29.02
CA LYS A 63 -17.72 25.65 29.31
C LYS A 63 -17.66 25.80 30.83
N LEU A 64 -16.77 26.68 31.30
CA LEU A 64 -16.77 27.24 32.66
C LEU A 64 -18.14 27.86 32.99
#